data_AF-A0A9D9W4V2-F1
#
_entry.id   AF-A0A9D9W4V2-F1
#
_cell.length_a   1.000
_cell.length_b   1.000
_cell.length_c   1.000
_cell.angle_alpha   90.00
_cell.angle_beta   90.00
_cell.angle_gamma   90.00
#
_symmetry.space_group_name_H-M   'P 1'
#
loop_
_entity.id
_entity.type
_entity.pdbx_description
1 polymer ?
#
loop_
_entity_poly.entity_id
_entity_poly.type
_entity_poly.pdbx_seq_one_letter_code
_entity_poly.pdbx_strand_id
1 'polypeptide(L)'
;MYKFIYCEHEWGPKAFHLEGLIFSKYFCEFFSENFTKIFVNTTGLKPSSKVTLAGYKQRNELPIYQPGLVSKLNLVIWIMPEFNDNVSFCWKSKTGKIIKPTDEDFDEEDLECWIEGLKPDEY
;
A
#
# COMPACT_ATOMS: atom_id res chain seq x y z
N MET A 1 7.74 3.83 16.22
CA MET A 1 6.77 2.74 15.95
C MET A 1 6.90 2.39 14.48
N TYR A 2 7.12 1.12 14.14
CA TYR A 2 7.25 0.71 12.73
C TYR A 2 5.88 0.75 12.05
N LYS A 3 5.79 1.37 10.87
CA LYS A 3 4.60 1.37 10.01
C LYS A 3 4.97 0.76 8.66
N PHE A 4 4.01 0.15 7.98
CA PHE A 4 4.28 -0.42 6.65
C PHE A 4 4.53 0.67 5.60
N ILE A 5 3.92 1.85 5.73
CA ILE A 5 4.15 2.94 4.77
C ILE A 5 4.60 4.20 5.50
N TYR A 6 5.77 4.70 5.10
CA TYR A 6 6.32 5.99 5.48
C TYR A 6 6.06 7.03 4.39
N CYS A 7 4.79 7.35 4.16
CA CYS A 7 4.44 8.38 3.20
C CYS A 7 4.91 9.77 3.62
N GLU A 8 5.02 10.04 4.92
CA GLU A 8 5.30 11.36 5.51
C GLU A 8 6.65 11.99 5.10
N HIS A 9 7.56 11.20 4.51
CA HIS A 9 8.87 11.65 4.04
C HIS A 9 9.04 11.64 2.51
N GLU A 10 8.04 11.18 1.74
CA GLU A 10 8.09 11.13 0.27
C GLU A 10 7.49 12.39 -0.40
N TRP A 11 7.17 13.41 0.41
CA TRP A 11 6.57 14.67 -0.01
C TRP A 11 7.63 15.63 -0.52
N GLY A 12 8.03 15.44 -1.77
CA GLY A 12 8.78 16.48 -2.47
C GLY A 12 9.11 16.12 -3.91
N PRO A 13 9.29 17.12 -4.80
CA PRO A 13 9.69 16.93 -6.20
C PRO A 13 11.10 16.32 -6.39
N LYS A 14 11.72 15.85 -5.30
CA LYS A 14 13.06 15.26 -5.25
C LYS A 14 13.08 13.82 -4.71
N ALA A 15 11.94 13.22 -4.41
CA ALA A 15 11.87 11.80 -4.10
C ALA A 15 12.02 11.00 -5.41
N PHE A 16 13.27 10.89 -5.86
CA PHE A 16 13.79 10.04 -6.93
C PHE A 16 13.39 10.44 -8.37
N HIS A 17 14.35 10.34 -9.29
CA HIS A 17 14.24 10.69 -10.72
C HIS A 17 13.33 9.75 -11.55
N LEU A 18 12.23 9.30 -10.97
CA LEU A 18 11.22 8.44 -11.55
C LEU A 18 9.89 9.07 -11.18
N GLU A 19 8.96 9.19 -12.12
CA GLU A 19 7.61 9.73 -11.91
C GLU A 19 6.93 9.07 -10.69
N GLY A 20 7.12 9.66 -9.52
CA GLY A 20 6.65 9.13 -8.25
C GLY A 20 5.17 9.39 -8.11
N LEU A 21 4.44 8.39 -7.63
CA LEU A 21 3.03 8.57 -7.28
C LEU A 21 2.95 9.51 -6.07
N ILE A 22 2.26 10.63 -6.22
CA ILE A 22 2.01 11.56 -5.13
C ILE A 22 0.80 11.07 -4.35
N PHE A 23 0.94 11.03 -3.03
CA PHE A 23 -0.16 10.70 -2.13
C PHE A 23 -0.55 11.90 -1.29
N SER A 24 -1.83 12.06 -1.01
CA SER A 24 -2.30 12.99 0.00
C SER A 24 -2.02 12.44 1.40
N LYS A 25 -2.02 13.33 2.41
CA LYS A 25 -1.64 12.95 3.78
C LYS A 25 -2.72 12.02 4.34
N TYR A 26 -3.96 12.41 4.10
CA TYR A 26 -5.14 11.67 4.51
C TYR A 26 -5.18 10.27 3.88
N PHE A 27 -4.97 10.18 2.56
CA PHE A 27 -4.89 8.88 1.88
C PHE A 27 -3.81 7.99 2.50
N CYS A 28 -2.63 8.55 2.75
CA CYS A 28 -1.52 7.80 3.30
C CYS A 28 -1.73 7.30 4.73
N GLU A 29 -2.31 8.12 5.60
CA GLU A 29 -2.63 7.73 6.97
C GLU A 29 -3.65 6.58 6.97
N PHE A 30 -4.79 6.77 6.28
CA PHE A 30 -5.82 5.75 6.14
C PHE A 30 -5.26 4.43 5.58
N PHE A 31 -4.50 4.52 4.50
CA PHE A 31 -3.98 3.36 3.81
C PHE A 31 -2.94 2.63 4.66
N SER A 32 -1.99 3.36 5.27
CA SER A 32 -0.94 2.76 6.10
C SER A 32 -1.57 2.00 7.28
N GLU A 33 -2.61 2.56 7.89
CA GLU A 33 -3.35 1.92 8.98
C GLU A 33 -4.11 0.67 8.52
N ASN A 34 -4.89 0.76 7.45
CA ASN A 34 -5.67 -0.36 6.95
C ASN A 34 -4.79 -1.50 6.41
N PHE A 35 -3.73 -1.17 5.66
CA PHE A 35 -2.76 -2.15 5.21
C PHE A 35 -2.15 -2.88 6.39
N THR A 36 -1.69 -2.14 7.40
CA THR A 36 -1.08 -2.73 8.61
C THR A 36 -2.06 -3.67 9.31
N LYS A 37 -3.29 -3.22 9.51
CA LYS A 37 -4.33 -4.01 10.16
C LYS A 37 -4.62 -5.30 9.40
N ILE A 38 -4.83 -5.21 8.08
CA ILE A 38 -5.13 -6.37 7.23
C ILE A 38 -3.94 -7.34 7.21
N PHE A 39 -2.72 -6.84 6.99
CA PHE A 39 -1.52 -7.67 6.96
C PHE A 39 -1.31 -8.43 8.28
N VAL A 40 -1.39 -7.74 9.41
CA VAL A 40 -1.22 -8.35 10.75
C VAL A 40 -2.31 -9.39 11.01
N ASN A 41 -3.56 -9.09 10.65
CA ASN A 41 -4.66 -10.03 10.85
C ASN A 41 -4.53 -11.28 9.97
N THR A 42 -4.00 -11.15 8.77
CA THR A 42 -3.85 -12.27 7.83
C THR A 42 -2.61 -13.12 8.13
N THR A 43 -1.50 -12.50 8.53
CA THR A 43 -0.19 -13.18 8.66
C THR A 43 0.26 -13.39 10.11
N GLY A 44 -0.29 -12.63 11.07
CA GLY A 44 0.21 -12.54 12.45
C GLY A 44 1.50 -11.74 12.60
N LEU A 45 2.15 -11.34 11.51
CA LEU A 45 3.43 -10.63 11.51
C LEU A 45 3.23 -9.12 11.71
N LYS A 46 4.09 -8.52 12.53
CA LYS A 46 4.06 -7.08 12.84
C LYS A 46 5.17 -6.33 12.11
N PRO A 47 4.94 -5.07 11.71
CA PRO A 47 6.01 -4.20 11.21
C PRO A 47 7.20 -4.18 12.16
N SER A 48 8.42 -4.31 11.63
CA SER A 48 9.66 -4.28 12.40
C SER A 48 10.84 -3.95 11.48
N SER A 49 12.05 -3.88 12.03
CA SER A 49 13.27 -3.77 11.21
C SER A 49 13.48 -4.95 10.24
N LYS A 50 12.78 -6.07 10.44
CA LYS A 50 12.84 -7.26 9.58
C LYS A 50 11.64 -7.41 8.66
N VAL A 51 10.54 -6.69 8.93
CA VAL A 51 9.27 -6.79 8.18
C VAL A 51 8.93 -5.39 7.73
N THR A 52 9.35 -5.07 6.50
CA THR A 52 9.21 -3.74 5.90
C THR A 52 8.46 -3.87 4.58
N LEU A 53 7.50 -2.98 4.36
CA LEU A 53 6.92 -2.80 3.03
C LEU A 53 7.70 -1.66 2.35
N ALA A 54 8.22 -1.93 1.17
CA ALA A 54 8.95 -0.94 0.41
C ALA A 54 8.25 -0.74 -0.92
N GLY A 55 7.82 0.50 -1.18
CA GLY A 55 7.34 0.95 -2.48
C GLY A 55 8.50 1.06 -3.46
N TYR A 56 9.21 -0.04 -3.77
CA TYR A 56 10.13 -0.06 -4.89
C TYR A 56 9.43 -0.66 -6.10
N LYS A 57 9.54 0.08 -7.21
CA LYS A 57 9.18 -0.30 -8.57
C LYS A 57 9.37 -1.81 -8.78
N GLN A 58 8.27 -2.54 -8.96
CA GLN A 58 8.32 -3.84 -9.62
C GLN A 58 9.15 -3.65 -10.89
N ARG A 59 10.23 -4.41 -11.05
CA ARG A 59 11.02 -4.40 -12.28
C ARG A 59 10.13 -4.93 -13.41
N ASN A 60 9.37 -4.00 -13.99
CA ASN A 60 8.52 -4.09 -15.17
C ASN A 60 7.27 -4.98 -15.03
N GLU A 61 6.10 -4.32 -15.05
CA GLU A 61 4.97 -4.58 -15.98
C GLU A 61 3.72 -3.80 -15.57
N LEU A 62 3.49 -3.61 -14.27
CA LEU A 62 2.28 -2.96 -13.74
C LEU A 62 2.58 -1.57 -13.13
N PRO A 63 1.73 -0.55 -13.37
CA PRO A 63 1.85 0.74 -12.70
C PRO A 63 1.60 0.61 -11.20
N ILE A 64 2.27 1.45 -10.39
CA ILE A 64 2.15 1.46 -8.93
C ILE A 64 0.68 1.66 -8.51
N TYR A 65 -0.04 2.57 -9.17
CA TYR A 65 -1.47 2.76 -8.98
C TYR A 65 -2.25 2.35 -10.22
N GLN A 66 -3.28 1.54 -10.03
CA GLN A 66 -4.22 1.10 -11.06
C GLN A 66 -5.63 1.55 -10.65
N PRO A 67 -6.18 2.62 -11.24
CA PRO A 67 -7.54 3.04 -10.98
C PRO A 67 -8.56 2.05 -11.58
N GLY A 68 -9.65 1.79 -10.87
CA GLY A 68 -10.75 0.96 -11.37
C GLY A 68 -11.92 0.87 -10.39
N LEU A 69 -12.93 0.06 -10.73
CA LEU A 69 -13.98 -0.31 -9.75
C LEU A 69 -13.39 -0.98 -8.51
N VAL A 70 -12.31 -1.74 -8.72
CA VAL A 70 -11.35 -2.09 -7.69
C VAL A 70 -10.07 -1.35 -8.05
N SER A 71 -9.72 -0.36 -7.24
CA SER A 71 -8.44 0.33 -7.35
C SER A 71 -7.36 -0.49 -6.66
N LYS A 72 -6.14 -0.48 -7.21
CA LYS A 72 -5.00 -1.21 -6.66
C LYS A 72 -3.78 -0.32 -6.48
N LEU A 73 -3.08 -0.52 -5.37
CA LEU A 73 -1.73 -0.04 -5.16
C LEU A 73 -0.79 -1.25 -5.10
N ASN A 74 0.06 -1.38 -6.12
CA ASN A 74 1.00 -2.47 -6.29
C ASN A 74 2.30 -2.17 -5.54
N LEU A 75 2.66 -3.06 -4.63
CA LEU A 75 3.71 -2.87 -3.63
C LEU A 75 4.57 -4.12 -3.52
N VAL A 76 5.70 -3.98 -2.81
CA VAL A 76 6.60 -5.11 -2.49
C VAL A 76 6.76 -5.21 -0.98
N ILE A 77 6.50 -6.39 -0.44
CA ILE A 77 6.77 -6.71 0.97
C ILE A 77 8.15 -7.36 1.06
N TRP A 78 8.92 -6.95 2.06
CA TRP A 78 10.21 -7.54 2.38
C TRP A 78 10.21 -8.07 3.82
N ILE A 79 10.40 -9.37 3.95
CA ILE A 79 10.51 -10.08 5.22
C ILE A 79 11.89 -10.73 5.25
N MET A 80 12.80 -10.14 6.04
CA MET A 80 14.18 -10.59 6.15
C MET A 80 14.26 -11.99 6.78
N PRO A 81 15.23 -12.83 6.33
CA PRO A 81 16.27 -12.50 5.36
C PRO A 81 15.90 -12.77 3.89
N GLU A 82 14.87 -13.56 3.62
CA GLU A 82 14.74 -14.27 2.34
C GLU A 82 13.46 -13.98 1.55
N PHE A 83 12.45 -13.36 2.15
CA PHE A 83 11.15 -13.21 1.51
C PHE A 83 10.95 -11.83 0.90
N ASN A 84 10.63 -11.84 -0.39
CA ASN A 84 10.27 -10.69 -1.20
C ASN A 84 9.03 -11.12 -1.99
N ASP A 85 7.92 -10.41 -1.81
CA ASP A 85 6.69 -10.73 -2.53
C ASP A 85 6.02 -9.47 -3.07
N ASN A 86 5.44 -9.64 -4.26
CA ASN A 86 4.58 -8.64 -4.88
C ASN A 86 3.18 -8.77 -4.30
N VAL A 87 2.64 -7.66 -3.80
CA VAL A 87 1.27 -7.60 -3.32
C VAL A 87 0.53 -6.40 -3.89
N SER A 88 -0.79 -6.49 -3.89
CA SER A 88 -1.64 -5.36 -4.24
C SER A 88 -2.55 -5.07 -3.07
N PHE A 89 -2.48 -3.85 -2.53
CA PHE A 89 -3.55 -3.38 -1.67
C PHE A 89 -4.68 -2.88 -2.54
N CYS A 90 -5.84 -3.47 -2.34
CA CYS A 90 -7.02 -3.24 -3.14
C CYS A 90 -8.07 -2.52 -2.32
N TRP A 91 -8.79 -1.60 -2.95
CA TRP A 91 -9.96 -0.99 -2.37
C TRP A 91 -11.09 -0.84 -3.39
N LYS A 92 -12.31 -0.90 -2.88
CA LYS A 92 -13.53 -0.66 -3.64
C LYS A 92 -14.46 0.26 -2.84
N SER A 93 -14.92 1.31 -3.49
CA SER A 93 -15.98 2.19 -2.95
C SER A 93 -17.35 1.54 -3.15
N LYS A 94 -18.22 1.57 -2.12
CA LYS A 94 -19.60 1.08 -2.22
C LYS A 94 -20.43 1.96 -3.16
N THR A 95 -20.11 3.25 -3.23
CA THR A 95 -20.72 4.19 -4.20
C THR A 95 -20.17 4.06 -5.63
N GLY A 96 -19.10 3.29 -5.84
CA GLY A 96 -18.45 3.12 -7.15
C GLY A 96 -17.52 4.28 -7.53
N LYS A 97 -17.28 5.24 -6.62
CA LYS A 97 -16.34 6.34 -6.84
C LYS A 97 -14.90 5.80 -6.88
N ILE A 98 -14.14 6.17 -7.90
CA ILE A 98 -12.72 5.83 -7.99
C ILE A 98 -11.93 6.83 -7.14
N ILE A 99 -11.47 6.39 -5.97
CA ILE A 99 -10.61 7.19 -5.07
C ILE A 99 -9.17 7.14 -5.54
N LYS A 100 -8.55 8.31 -5.68
CA LYS A 100 -7.15 8.47 -6.10
C LYS A 100 -6.23 8.65 -4.89
N PRO A 101 -4.94 8.27 -5.03
CA PRO A 101 -3.89 8.56 -4.05
C PRO A 101 -3.80 10.02 -3.60
N THR A 102 -4.18 10.97 -4.47
CA THR A 102 -4.14 12.41 -4.19
C THR A 102 -5.43 12.97 -3.57
N ASP A 103 -6.48 12.16 -3.40
CA ASP A 103 -7.74 12.66 -2.86
C ASP A 103 -7.59 12.97 -1.36
N GLU A 104 -8.09 14.12 -0.94
CA GLU A 104 -8.06 14.56 0.46
C GLU A 104 -9.39 14.35 1.19
N ASP A 105 -10.50 14.21 0.45
CA ASP A 105 -11.86 14.12 0.99
C ASP A 105 -12.58 12.87 0.43
N PHE A 106 -12.31 11.70 1.01
CA PHE A 106 -13.05 10.47 0.74
C PHE A 106 -13.62 9.88 2.03
N ASP A 107 -14.75 9.21 1.91
CA ASP A 107 -15.41 8.54 3.03
C ASP A 107 -14.75 7.17 3.26
N GLU A 108 -14.05 7.02 4.38
CA GLU A 108 -13.40 5.77 4.78
C GLU A 108 -14.40 4.63 4.97
N GLU A 109 -15.62 4.93 5.45
CA GLU A 109 -16.67 3.93 5.67
C GLU A 109 -17.25 3.42 4.34
N ASP A 110 -17.07 4.17 3.26
CA ASP A 110 -17.44 3.77 1.90
C ASP A 110 -16.45 2.76 1.30
N LEU A 111 -15.28 2.56 1.89
CA LEU A 111 -14.23 1.70 1.34
C LEU A 111 -14.23 0.29 1.95
N GLU A 112 -14.21 -0.70 1.07
CA GLU A 112 -13.85 -2.09 1.40
C GLU A 112 -12.41 -2.34 0.93
N CYS A 113 -11.54 -2.79 1.83
CA CYS A 113 -10.10 -2.94 1.60
C CYS A 113 -9.62 -4.38 1.83
N TRP A 114 -8.68 -4.86 1.01
CA TRP A 114 -8.01 -6.15 1.17
C TRP A 114 -6.60 -6.14 0.56
N ILE A 115 -5.82 -7.21 0.79
CA ILE A 115 -4.51 -7.39 0.17
C ILE A 115 -4.51 -8.66 -0.68
N GLU A 116 -4.16 -8.53 -1.95
CA GLU A 116 -3.90 -9.65 -2.87
C GLU A 116 -2.41 -10.00 -2.86
N GLY A 117 -2.09 -11.28 -3.03
CA GLY A 117 -0.72 -11.78 -3.15
C GLY A 117 -0.03 -12.14 -1.84
N LEU A 118 -0.70 -12.02 -0.68
CA LEU A 118 -0.16 -12.52 0.59
C LEU A 118 -0.12 -14.04 0.62
N LYS A 119 0.98 -14.58 1.17
CA LYS A 119 1.22 -16.01 1.35
C LYS A 119 1.60 -16.30 2.81
N PRO A 120 0.65 -16.19 3.75
CA PRO A 120 0.95 -16.31 5.18
C PRO A 120 1.61 -17.63 5.58
N ASP A 121 1.32 -18.72 4.87
CA ASP A 121 1.91 -20.04 5.12
C ASP A 121 3.36 -20.17 4.61
N GLU A 122 3.83 -19.20 3.80
CA GLU A 122 5.20 -19.14 3.29
C GLU A 122 6.09 -18.18 4.09
N TYR A 123 5.51 -17.28 4.90
CA TYR A 123 6.21 -16.20 5.60
C TYR A 123 6.78 -16.56 6.98
#